data_AF-A0A418Y5S4-F1
#
_entry.id   AF-A0A418Y5S4-F1
#
_cell.length_a   1.000
_cell.length_b   1.000
_cell.length_c   1.000
_cell.angle_alpha   90.00
_cell.angle_beta   90.00
_cell.angle_gamma   90.00
#
_symmetry.space_group_name_H-M   'P 1'
#
loop_
_entity.id
_entity.type
_entity.pdbx_description
1 polymer ?
#
loop_
_entity_poly.entity_id
_entity_poly.type
_entity_poly.pdbx_seq_one_letter_code
_entity_poly.pdbx_strand_id
1 'polypeptide(L)'
;MASHQSYGSRRMVAELSNRGITAGRFKVRRLMRQAGLKPVWKRKFIHTTDSKHDLPIAANVLARQFNPAAPNKAYVSDITYGTPSQRSPPALG
;
A
#
# COMPACT_ATOMS: atom_id res chain seq x y z
N MET A 1 9.18 11.89 -13.74
CA MET A 1 9.00 11.24 -12.42
C MET A 1 7.77 11.81 -11.74
N ALA A 2 6.69 11.03 -11.62
CA ALA A 2 5.48 11.47 -10.94
C ALA A 2 5.62 11.26 -9.43
N SER A 3 5.75 12.35 -8.68
CA SER A 3 5.50 12.35 -7.24
C SER A 3 4.05 11.89 -7.06
N HIS A 4 3.84 10.73 -6.43
CA HIS A 4 2.52 10.11 -6.22
C HIS A 4 1.69 10.92 -5.20
N GLN A 5 1.54 12.22 -5.47
CA GLN A 5 0.99 13.24 -4.59
C GLN A 5 1.60 13.22 -3.18
N SER A 6 2.82 12.70 -2.98
CA SER A 6 3.39 12.48 -1.64
C SER A 6 4.13 13.71 -1.09
N TYR A 7 4.21 14.79 -1.89
CA TYR A 7 4.97 15.98 -1.55
C TYR A 7 4.17 16.93 -0.67
N GLY A 8 4.50 16.95 0.62
CA GLY A 8 4.00 17.95 1.56
C GLY A 8 4.72 19.29 1.45
N SER A 9 4.22 20.30 2.17
CA SER A 9 4.77 21.66 2.19
C SER A 9 6.29 21.76 2.40
N ARG A 10 6.91 20.86 3.18
CA ARG A 10 8.37 20.86 3.39
C ARG A 10 9.15 20.51 2.12
N ARG A 11 8.74 19.46 1.40
CA ARG A 11 9.38 19.04 0.15
C ARG A 11 9.12 20.04 -0.97
N MET A 12 7.93 20.64 -0.98
CA MET A 12 7.61 21.72 -1.91
C MET A 12 8.49 22.97 -1.70
N VAL A 13 8.81 23.33 -0.46
CA VAL A 13 9.76 24.42 -0.18
C VAL A 13 11.14 24.10 -0.75
N ALA A 14 11.68 22.90 -0.47
CA ALA A 14 12.99 22.50 -0.98
C ALA A 14 13.04 22.49 -2.52
N GLU A 15 11.99 21.97 -3.17
CA GLU A 15 11.87 21.96 -4.63
C GLU A 15 11.79 23.38 -5.21
N LEU A 16 11.03 24.28 -4.58
CA LEU A 16 10.97 25.67 -5.00
C LEU A 16 12.32 26.36 -4.84
N SER A 17 13.03 26.12 -3.74
CA SER A 17 14.40 26.63 -3.53
C SER A 17 15.38 26.11 -4.58
N ASN A 18 15.31 24.82 -4.95
CA ASN A 18 16.14 24.25 -6.03
C ASN A 18 15.88 24.90 -7.39
N ARG A 19 14.69 25.47 -7.58
CA ARG A 19 14.29 26.22 -8.79
C ARG A 19 14.54 27.73 -8.66
N GLY A 20 15.22 28.17 -7.60
CA GLY A 20 15.51 29.59 -7.34
C GLY A 20 14.32 30.39 -6.78
N ILE A 21 13.22 29.74 -6.43
CA ILE A 21 12.01 30.39 -5.90
C ILE A 21 12.04 30.34 -4.36
N THR A 22 12.31 31.48 -3.74
CA THR A 22 12.28 31.61 -2.28
C THR A 22 10.84 31.77 -1.79
N ALA A 23 10.30 30.73 -1.16
CA ALA A 23 8.98 30.76 -0.53
C ALA A 23 9.00 30.11 0.86
N GLY A 24 8.52 30.83 1.87
CA GLY A 24 8.37 30.30 3.22
C GLY A 24 7.35 29.16 3.27
N ARG A 25 7.54 28.21 4.20
CA ARG A 25 6.68 27.02 4.37
C ARG A 25 5.20 27.34 4.50
N PHE A 26 4.84 28.42 5.19
CA PHE A 26 3.44 28.84 5.34
C PHE A 26 2.83 29.33 4.03
N LYS A 27 3.60 30.08 3.22
CA LYS A 27 3.17 30.52 1.88
C LYS A 27 2.94 29.31 0.97
N VAL A 28 3.87 28.37 0.96
CA VAL A 28 3.75 27.11 0.22
C VAL A 28 2.53 26.30 0.69
N ARG A 29 2.31 26.16 2.01
CA ARG A 29 1.12 25.48 2.55
C ARG A 29 -0.19 26.15 2.13
N ARG A 30 -0.24 27.49 2.08
CA ARG A 30 -1.42 28.24 1.62
C ARG A 30 -1.68 27.98 0.13
N LEU A 31 -0.63 28.06 -0.70
CA LEU A 31 -0.73 27.78 -2.13
C LEU A 31 -1.16 26.34 -2.39
N MET A 32 -0.62 25.37 -1.65
CA MET A 32 -1.06 23.96 -1.73
C MET A 32 -2.55 23.82 -1.40
N ARG A 33 -3.05 24.52 -0.37
CA ARG A 33 -4.49 24.52 -0.03
C ARG A 33 -5.35 25.14 -1.13
N GLN A 34 -4.92 26.27 -1.69
CA GLN A 34 -5.63 26.96 -2.78
C GLN A 34 -5.67 26.11 -4.06
N ALA A 35 -4.58 25.39 -4.35
CA ALA A 35 -4.48 24.48 -5.49
C ALA A 35 -5.09 23.08 -5.24
N GLY A 36 -5.71 22.85 -4.08
CA GLY A 36 -6.28 21.54 -3.72
C GLY A 36 -5.24 20.42 -3.52
N LEU A 37 -3.94 20.75 -3.47
CA LEU A 37 -2.85 19.80 -3.33
C LEU A 37 -2.77 19.29 -1.88
N LYS A 38 -3.02 18.00 -1.70
CA LYS A 38 -2.89 17.31 -0.41
C LYS A 38 -1.86 16.18 -0.52
N PRO A 39 -0.92 16.06 0.44
CA PRO A 39 0.00 14.95 0.44
C PRO A 39 -0.74 13.63 0.71
N VAL A 40 -0.65 12.69 -0.23
CA VAL A 40 -1.15 11.32 -0.07
C VAL A 40 -0.09 10.51 0.66
N TRP A 41 -0.45 9.96 1.82
CA TRP A 41 0.39 9.01 2.55
C TRP A 41 -0.01 7.59 2.16
N LYS A 42 0.93 6.83 1.60
CA LYS A 42 0.73 5.38 1.43
C LYS A 42 0.84 4.72 2.80
N ARG A 43 -0.18 3.95 3.20
CA ARG A 43 -0.16 3.18 4.45
C ARG A 43 1.06 2.26 4.43
N LYS A 44 1.81 2.22 5.54
CA LYS A 44 2.94 1.29 5.71
C LYS A 44 2.42 -0.12 5.51
N PHE A 45 3.08 -0.92 4.67
CA PHE A 45 2.80 -2.34 4.56
C PHE A 45 3.09 -2.99 5.92
N ILE A 46 2.10 -3.67 6.48
CA ILE A 46 2.23 -4.40 7.75
C ILE A 46 2.31 -5.88 7.37
N HIS A 47 3.46 -6.52 7.59
CA HIS A 47 3.55 -7.97 7.56
C HIS A 47 2.67 -8.52 8.67
N THR A 48 1.56 -9.16 8.28
CA THR A 48 0.59 -9.75 9.22
C THR A 48 1.04 -11.14 9.70
N THR A 49 2.05 -11.70 9.05
CA THR A 49 2.61 -13.01 9.36
C THR A 49 4.03 -12.85 9.85
N ASP A 50 4.26 -13.20 11.10
CA ASP A 50 5.60 -13.38 11.63
C ASP A 50 6.10 -14.78 11.24
N SER A 51 6.78 -14.87 10.10
CA SER A 51 7.39 -16.13 9.65
C SER A 51 8.61 -16.55 10.47
N LYS A 52 9.03 -15.74 11.46
CA LYS A 52 10.16 -15.99 12.35
C LYS A 52 9.69 -16.04 13.81
N HIS A 53 8.59 -16.74 14.05
CA HIS A 53 8.14 -17.02 15.41
C HIS A 53 8.81 -18.28 15.99
N ASP A 54 9.00 -18.32 17.30
CA ASP A 54 9.55 -19.48 18.01
C ASP A 54 8.49 -20.57 18.30
N LEU A 55 7.24 -20.35 17.87
CA LEU A 55 6.19 -21.36 18.00
C LEU A 55 6.46 -22.57 17.08
N PRO A 56 5.97 -23.77 17.44
CA PRO A 56 6.14 -24.97 16.62
C PRO A 56 5.60 -24.75 15.20
N ILE A 57 6.50 -24.75 14.22
CA ILE A 57 6.14 -24.74 12.81
C ILE A 57 5.74 -26.17 12.45
N ALA A 58 4.53 -26.36 11.92
CA ALA A 58 4.11 -27.65 11.40
C ALA A 58 5.10 -28.12 10.33
N ALA A 59 5.56 -29.36 10.43
CA ALA A 59 6.51 -29.91 9.46
C ALA A 59 5.92 -29.82 8.04
N ASN A 60 6.71 -29.31 7.10
CA ASN A 60 6.34 -29.32 5.68
C ASN A 60 6.49 -30.74 5.12
N VAL A 61 5.51 -31.60 5.39
CA VAL A 61 5.49 -33.01 4.98
C VAL A 61 5.52 -33.16 3.46
N LEU A 62 4.95 -32.21 2.72
CA LEU A 62 4.91 -32.26 1.27
C LEU A 62 6.26 -31.92 0.63
N ALA A 63 7.07 -31.06 1.27
CA ALA A 63 8.42 -30.68 0.82
C ALA A 63 8.52 -30.32 -0.68
N ARG A 64 7.47 -29.70 -1.25
CA ARG A 64 7.34 -29.39 -2.70
C ARG A 64 7.33 -30.63 -3.62
N GLN A 65 6.93 -31.79 -3.12
CA GLN A 65 6.72 -32.98 -3.92
C GLN A 65 5.35 -32.93 -4.60
N PHE A 66 5.37 -32.65 -5.91
CA PHE A 66 4.15 -32.52 -6.71
C PHE A 66 3.74 -33.81 -7.43
N ASN A 67 4.50 -34.90 -7.25
CA ASN A 67 4.21 -36.22 -7.82
C ASN A 67 3.85 -37.24 -6.73
N PRO A 68 2.60 -37.26 -6.23
CA PRO A 68 2.17 -38.24 -5.25
C PRO A 68 2.02 -39.62 -5.90
N ALA A 69 2.32 -40.68 -5.14
CA ALA A 69 2.21 -42.06 -5.62
C ALA A 69 0.77 -42.48 -6.03
N ALA A 70 -0.24 -41.76 -5.56
CA ALA A 70 -1.64 -41.95 -5.92
C ALA A 70 -2.43 -40.63 -5.82
N PRO A 71 -3.57 -40.50 -6.50
CA PRO A 71 -4.50 -39.37 -6.33
C PRO A 71 -4.98 -39.22 -4.88
N ASN A 72 -5.46 -38.03 -4.52
CA ASN A 72 -6.08 -37.74 -3.20
C ASN A 72 -5.17 -37.92 -1.97
N LYS A 73 -3.85 -37.84 -2.15
CA LYS A 73 -2.86 -37.94 -1.05
C LYS A 73 -2.46 -36.59 -0.44
N ALA A 74 -2.70 -35.50 -1.15
CA ALA A 74 -2.41 -34.14 -0.68
C ALA A 74 -3.42 -33.17 -1.29
N TYR A 75 -3.82 -32.17 -0.50
CA TYR A 75 -4.71 -31.08 -0.92
C TYR A 75 -4.04 -29.75 -0.60
N VAL A 76 -4.16 -28.78 -1.51
CA VAL A 76 -3.64 -27.41 -1.33
C VAL A 76 -4.76 -26.45 -1.66
N SER A 77 -4.90 -25.40 -0.84
CA SER A 77 -5.85 -24.31 -1.09
C SER A 77 -5.22 -22.98 -0.67
N ASP A 78 -5.59 -21.91 -1.36
CA ASP A 78 -5.27 -20.53 -0.98
C ASP A 78 -6.55 -19.73 -0.74
N ILE A 79 -6.43 -18.68 0.07
CA ILE A 79 -7.49 -17.69 0.27
C ILE A 79 -7.05 -16.36 -0.34
N THR A 80 -7.80 -15.90 -1.33
CA THR A 80 -7.60 -14.60 -1.94
C THR A 80 -8.65 -13.62 -1.41
N TYR A 81 -8.21 -12.56 -0.74
CA TYR A 81 -9.09 -11.49 -0.28
C TYR A 81 -9.40 -10.51 -1.42
N GLY A 82 -10.64 -10.52 -1.90
CA GLY A 82 -11.15 -9.54 -2.87
C GLY A 82 -11.53 -8.21 -2.21
N THR A 83 -11.44 -7.11 -2.95
CA THR A 83 -11.94 -5.80 -2.48
C THR A 83 -13.46 -5.75 -2.67
N PRO A 84 -14.26 -5.37 -1.67
CA PRO A 84 -15.70 -5.22 -1.86
C PRO A 84 -15.96 -4.14 -2.91
N SER A 85 -16.71 -4.48 -3.97
CA SER A 85 -17.13 -3.52 -4.98
C SER A 85 -18.05 -2.48 -4.33
N GLN A 86 -17.73 -1.19 -4.49
CA GLN A 86 -18.63 -0.09 -4.12
C GLN A 86 -19.96 -0.30 -4.85
N ARG A 87 -21.07 -0.57 -4.13
CA ARG A 87 -22.40 -0.46 -4.73
C ARG A 87 -22.67 1.03 -4.92
N SER A 88 -22.91 1.46 -6.15
CA SER A 88 -23.46 2.79 -6.39
C SER A 88 -24.81 2.91 -5.66
N PRO A 89 -25.08 4.00 -4.93
CA PRO A 89 -26.38 4.20 -4.31
C PRO A 89 -27.46 4.28 -5.39
N PRO A 90 -28.69 3.79 -5.11
CA PRO A 90 -29.80 3.92 -6.05
C PRO A 90 -30.09 5.40 -6.30
N ALA A 91 -30.28 5.77 -7.57
CA ALA A 91 -30.71 7.11 -7.95
C ALA A 91 -32.14 7.33 -7.39
N LEU A 92 -32.29 8.34 -6.53
CA LEU A 92 -33.60 8.85 -6.15
C LEU A 92 -34.22 9.54 -7.37
N GLY A 93 -35.37 9.05 -7.81
CA GLY A 93 -36.25 9.72 -8.78
C GLY A 93 -37.16 10.73 -8.11
#